data_AF-A0A6I5RWG9-F1
#
_entry.id   AF-A0A6I5RWG9-F1
#
_cell.length_a   1.000
_cell.length_b   1.000
_cell.length_c   1.000
_cell.angle_alpha   90.00
_cell.angle_beta   90.00
_cell.angle_gamma   90.00
#
_symmetry.space_group_name_H-M   'P 1'
#
loop_
_entity.id
_entity.type
_entity.pdbx_description
1 polymer ?
#
loop_
_entity_poly.entity_id
_entity_poly.type
_entity_poly.pdbx_seq_one_letter_code
_entity_poly.pdbx_strand_id
1 'polypeptide(L)'
;YGAANTLLSIALVTTRSASTGFVTLTVPGCRFSLPLLMSVLMALLIETLELRMLAASLVLILQCLLIVRLAYRYSEPGGRAQVLLIIGGSISLIGLGMRVVAILLGGATEMQYNVSNLTQTISVSIGTATVMMYSLGLVLLSKERSESKLQHMAHRDVLTGMLNRRAILERFSDELEHAHLARTSLAVALIDIDHF
;
A
#
# COMPACT_ATOMS: atom_id res chain seq x y z
N TYR A 1 -1.76 -24.67 10.38
CA TYR A 1 -0.92 -23.60 10.96
C TYR A 1 0.17 -23.12 10.01
N GLY A 2 1.08 -24.00 9.55
CA GLY A 2 2.18 -23.62 8.65
C GLY A 2 1.72 -23.03 7.32
N ALA A 3 0.94 -23.81 6.55
CA ALA A 3 0.50 -23.43 5.20
C ALA A 3 -0.17 -22.05 5.13
N ALA A 4 -1.12 -21.75 6.02
CA ALA A 4 -1.84 -20.47 6.05
C ALA A 4 -0.92 -19.28 6.32
N ASN A 5 0.03 -19.42 7.26
CA ASN A 5 0.99 -18.38 7.59
C ASN A 5 2.02 -18.15 6.46
N THR A 6 2.47 -19.22 5.79
CA THR A 6 3.31 -19.09 4.59
C THR A 6 2.56 -18.43 3.44
N LEU A 7 1.29 -18.78 3.20
CA LEU A 7 0.45 -18.13 2.19
C LEU A 7 0.25 -16.64 2.49
N LEU A 8 0.01 -16.29 3.75
CA LEU A 8 -0.10 -14.89 4.18
C LEU A 8 1.20 -14.11 3.96
N SER A 9 2.34 -14.73 4.29
CA SER A 9 3.65 -14.12 4.10
C SER A 9 3.99 -13.93 2.62
N ILE A 10 3.62 -14.88 1.76
CA ILE A 10 3.75 -14.77 0.31
C ILE A 10 2.88 -13.62 -0.21
N ALA A 11 1.62 -13.52 0.24
CA ALA A 11 0.72 -12.44 -0.15
C ALA A 11 1.26 -11.05 0.24
N LEU A 12 1.81 -10.89 1.46
CA LEU A 12 2.40 -9.62 1.88
C LEU A 12 3.64 -9.24 1.06
N VAL A 13 4.44 -10.22 0.63
CA VAL A 13 5.58 -9.97 -0.26
C VAL A 13 5.16 -9.59 -1.67
N THR A 14 4.14 -10.24 -2.25
CA THR A 14 3.65 -9.87 -3.58
C THR A 14 3.07 -8.46 -3.57
N THR A 15 2.33 -8.09 -2.51
CA THR A 15 1.86 -6.74 -2.27
C THR A 15 3.03 -5.73 -2.18
N ARG A 16 4.06 -6.02 -1.39
CA ARG A 16 5.27 -5.17 -1.30
C ARG A 16 6.02 -5.08 -2.63
N SER A 17 6.08 -6.16 -3.39
CA SER A 17 6.74 -6.19 -4.71
C SER A 17 5.96 -5.42 -5.75
N ALA A 18 4.63 -5.38 -5.66
CA ALA A 18 3.79 -4.55 -6.52
C ALA A 18 4.09 -3.07 -6.26
N SER A 19 4.07 -2.59 -5.01
CA SER A 19 4.38 -1.19 -4.70
C SER A 19 5.80 -0.75 -5.10
N THR A 20 6.80 -1.63 -4.93
CA THR A 20 8.18 -1.36 -5.38
C THR A 20 8.38 -1.57 -6.88
N GLY A 21 7.62 -2.44 -7.55
CA GLY A 21 7.64 -2.58 -9.02
C GLY A 21 7.14 -1.33 -9.73
N PHE A 22 6.20 -0.60 -9.11
CA PHE A 22 5.74 0.72 -9.58
C PHE A 22 6.76 1.85 -9.31
N VAL A 23 7.77 1.62 -8.48
CA VAL A 23 8.84 2.58 -8.16
C VAL A 23 10.18 1.91 -8.40
N THR A 24 10.66 1.94 -9.65
CA THR A 24 11.95 1.48 -10.22
C THR A 24 13.15 1.27 -9.27
N LEU A 25 13.02 0.39 -8.28
CA LEU A 25 14.06 -0.03 -7.34
C LEU A 25 14.11 -1.55 -7.34
N THR A 26 14.80 -2.06 -8.35
CA THR A 26 15.16 -3.45 -8.54
C THR A 26 16.24 -3.86 -7.55
N VAL A 27 15.84 -4.35 -6.38
CA VAL A 27 16.68 -5.24 -5.56
C VAL A 27 16.08 -6.64 -5.65
N PRO A 28 16.43 -7.44 -6.67
CA PRO A 28 15.75 -8.70 -6.98
C PRO A 28 16.06 -9.84 -5.98
N GLY A 29 17.22 -9.84 -5.31
CA GLY A 29 17.64 -10.97 -4.46
C GLY A 29 17.00 -11.03 -3.05
N CYS A 30 16.69 -9.89 -2.44
CA CYS A 30 16.23 -9.84 -1.03
C CYS A 30 14.69 -9.81 -0.85
N ARG A 31 13.90 -10.02 -1.91
CA ARG A 31 12.42 -9.88 -1.85
C ARG A 31 11.72 -11.12 -1.28
N PHE A 32 12.24 -12.30 -1.59
CA PHE A 32 11.68 -13.57 -1.14
C PHE A 32 12.35 -14.12 0.13
N SER A 33 13.35 -13.43 0.67
CA SER A 33 14.07 -13.90 1.87
C SER A 33 13.16 -14.02 3.09
N LEU A 34 12.19 -13.12 3.27
CA LEU A 34 11.25 -13.13 4.40
C LEU A 34 10.22 -14.29 4.36
N PRO A 35 9.51 -14.58 3.26
CA PRO A 35 8.61 -15.73 3.18
C PRO A 35 9.37 -17.06 3.14
N LEU A 36 10.58 -17.08 2.57
CA LEU A 36 11.47 -18.24 2.67
C LEU A 36 11.89 -18.49 4.13
N LEU A 37 12.31 -17.44 4.85
CA LEU A 37 12.62 -17.49 6.28
C LEU A 37 11.42 -17.96 7.10
N MET A 38 10.21 -17.50 6.76
CA MET A 38 8.96 -17.96 7.38
C MET A 38 8.72 -19.46 7.19
N SER A 39 8.91 -19.94 5.95
CA SER A 39 8.74 -21.35 5.61
C SER A 39 9.78 -22.23 6.32
N VAL A 40 11.03 -21.76 6.40
CA VAL A 40 12.12 -22.45 7.10
C VAL A 40 11.89 -22.47 8.62
N LEU A 41 11.46 -21.36 9.23
CA LEU A 41 11.11 -21.30 10.66
C LEU A 41 9.94 -22.23 10.99
N MET A 42 8.94 -22.31 10.11
CA MET A 42 7.81 -23.24 10.27
C MET A 42 8.22 -24.71 10.20
N ALA A 43 9.23 -25.04 9.40
CA ALA A 43 9.76 -26.40 9.26
C ALA A 43 10.69 -26.79 10.42
N LEU A 44 11.55 -25.88 10.88
CA LEU A 44 12.51 -26.14 11.96
C LEU A 44 11.86 -26.22 13.34
N LEU A 45 10.80 -25.45 13.60
CA LEU A 45 10.13 -25.39 14.92
C LEU A 45 8.89 -26.29 14.96
N ILE A 46 8.91 -27.43 14.25
CA ILE A 46 7.71 -28.28 14.14
C ILE A 46 7.32 -28.93 15.48
N GLU A 47 8.29 -29.13 16.37
CA GLU A 47 8.12 -29.78 17.68
C GLU A 47 7.65 -28.82 18.79
N THR A 48 7.84 -27.50 18.62
CA THR A 48 7.52 -26.49 19.65
C THR A 48 6.44 -25.51 19.14
N LEU A 49 5.19 -25.70 19.58
CA LEU A 49 4.03 -24.92 19.12
C LEU A 49 4.17 -23.41 19.41
N GLU A 50 4.63 -23.05 20.61
CA GLU A 50 4.72 -21.65 21.07
C GLU A 50 5.74 -20.84 20.28
N LEU A 51 6.96 -21.39 20.18
CA LEU A 51 8.08 -20.77 19.48
C LEU A 51 7.75 -20.53 18.00
N ARG A 52 7.03 -21.48 17.39
CA ARG A 52 6.57 -21.41 16.00
C ARG A 52 5.56 -20.28 15.77
N MET A 53 4.62 -20.08 16.70
CA MET A 53 3.62 -19.02 16.61
C MET A 53 4.22 -17.63 16.86
N LEU A 54 5.19 -17.51 17.77
CA LEU A 54 5.95 -16.28 18.00
C LEU A 54 6.78 -15.90 16.79
N ALA A 55 7.58 -16.84 16.26
CA ALA A 55 8.38 -16.62 15.06
C ALA A 55 7.52 -16.14 13.87
N ALA A 56 6.35 -16.78 13.68
CA ALA A 56 5.42 -16.37 12.64
C ALA A 56 4.91 -14.95 12.80
N SER A 57 4.54 -14.58 14.03
CA SER A 57 3.99 -13.25 14.32
C SER A 57 5.05 -12.17 14.14
N LEU A 58 6.30 -12.43 14.55
CA LEU A 58 7.42 -11.51 14.38
C LEU A 58 7.72 -11.24 12.89
N VAL A 59 7.73 -12.26 12.04
CA VAL A 59 7.95 -12.09 10.60
C VAL A 59 6.84 -11.25 9.97
N LEU A 60 5.57 -11.48 10.34
CA LEU A 60 4.43 -10.70 9.83
C LEU A 60 4.47 -9.23 10.30
N ILE A 61 4.88 -8.97 11.55
CA ILE A 61 5.08 -7.62 12.07
C ILE A 61 6.16 -6.90 11.26
N LEU A 62 7.29 -7.56 11.01
CA LEU A 62 8.37 -7.00 10.21
C LEU A 62 7.92 -6.68 8.78
N GLN A 63 7.13 -7.56 8.15
CA GLN A 63 6.55 -7.31 6.83
C GLN A 63 5.59 -6.11 6.81
N CYS A 64 4.72 -5.99 7.82
CA CYS A 64 3.82 -4.85 7.95
C CYS A 64 4.59 -3.53 8.12
N LEU A 65 5.59 -3.49 9.02
CA LEU A 65 6.44 -2.32 9.22
C LEU A 65 7.17 -1.92 7.94
N LEU A 66 7.65 -2.89 7.18
CA LEU A 66 8.30 -2.63 5.89
C LEU A 66 7.33 -2.04 4.86
N ILE A 67 6.08 -2.51 4.79
CA ILE A 67 5.06 -1.97 3.88
C ILE A 67 4.70 -0.54 4.28
N VAL A 68 4.44 -0.29 5.57
CA VAL A 68 4.12 1.04 6.10
C VAL A 68 5.28 2.01 5.84
N ARG A 69 6.52 1.61 6.13
CA ARG A 69 7.71 2.43 5.84
C ARG A 69 7.84 2.76 4.36
N LEU A 70 7.51 1.81 3.48
CA LEU A 70 7.56 2.02 2.04
C LEU A 70 6.46 2.99 1.58
N ALA A 71 5.25 2.86 2.13
CA ALA A 71 4.15 3.80 1.90
C ALA A 71 4.53 5.22 2.34
N TYR A 72 5.16 5.39 3.50
CA TYR A 72 5.66 6.70 3.94
C TYR A 72 6.77 7.29 3.05
N ARG A 73 7.60 6.43 2.45
CA ARG A 73 8.74 6.87 1.62
C ARG A 73 8.34 7.27 0.21
N TYR A 74 7.29 6.66 -0.35
CA TYR A 74 6.96 6.78 -1.78
C TYR A 74 5.58 7.34 -2.07
N SER A 75 4.71 7.50 -1.07
CA SER A 75 3.44 8.20 -1.26
C SER A 75 3.62 9.69 -1.03
N GLU A 76 3.02 10.49 -1.92
CA GLU A 76 2.88 11.93 -1.72
C GLU A 76 2.16 12.20 -0.37
N PRO A 77 2.67 13.12 0.48
CA PRO A 77 2.07 13.43 1.76
C PRO A 77 0.60 13.84 1.61
N GLY A 78 -0.32 13.04 2.16
CA GLY A 78 -1.76 13.36 2.19
C GLY A 78 -2.64 12.61 1.17
N GLY A 79 -2.10 11.68 0.38
CA GLY A 79 -2.92 10.82 -0.50
C GLY A 79 -3.87 9.89 0.29
N ARG A 80 -5.06 9.60 -0.24
CA ARG A 80 -6.04 8.71 0.43
C ARG A 80 -5.51 7.29 0.55
N ALA A 81 -4.69 6.84 -0.41
CA ALA A 81 -4.00 5.56 -0.34
C ALA A 81 -2.99 5.50 0.81
N GLN A 82 -2.28 6.60 1.09
CA GLN A 82 -1.33 6.67 2.21
C GLN A 82 -2.07 6.53 3.55
N VAL A 83 -3.17 7.26 3.73
CA VAL A 83 -4.00 7.19 4.94
C VAL A 83 -4.55 5.79 5.15
N LEU A 84 -5.08 5.15 4.10
CA LEU A 84 -5.60 3.78 4.21
C LEU A 84 -4.50 2.77 4.57
N LEU A 85 -3.32 2.87 3.96
CA LEU A 85 -2.19 1.98 4.26
C LEU A 85 -1.66 2.15 5.69
N ILE A 86 -1.65 3.38 6.22
CA ILE A 86 -1.23 3.66 7.60
C ILE A 86 -2.26 3.13 8.59
N ILE A 87 -3.55 3.43 8.39
CA ILE A 87 -4.63 2.95 9.27
C ILE A 87 -4.69 1.42 9.25
N GLY A 88 -4.73 0.83 8.05
CA GLY A 88 -4.76 -0.62 7.89
C GLY A 88 -3.52 -1.31 8.47
N GLY A 89 -2.33 -0.74 8.25
CA GLY A 89 -1.10 -1.25 8.85
C GLY A 89 -1.09 -1.15 10.37
N SER A 90 -1.62 -0.07 10.94
CA SER A 90 -1.72 0.12 12.40
C SER A 90 -2.66 -0.90 13.03
N ILE A 91 -3.85 -1.10 12.45
CA ILE A 91 -4.81 -2.14 12.90
C ILE A 91 -4.16 -3.52 12.87
N SER A 92 -3.41 -3.81 11.81
CA SER A 92 -2.73 -5.09 11.63
C SER A 92 -1.61 -5.29 12.65
N LEU A 93 -0.84 -4.26 12.97
CA LEU A 93 0.17 -4.30 14.04
C LEU A 93 -0.47 -4.53 15.41
N ILE A 94 -1.59 -3.89 15.71
CA ILE A 94 -2.31 -4.09 16.98
C ILE A 94 -2.78 -5.54 17.10
N GLY A 95 -3.39 -6.09 16.05
CA GLY A 95 -3.85 -7.49 16.04
C GLY A 95 -2.71 -8.50 16.19
N LEU A 96 -1.57 -8.27 15.53
CA LEU A 96 -0.38 -9.10 15.69
C LEU A 96 0.28 -8.93 17.07
N GLY A 97 0.25 -7.73 17.63
CA GLY A 97 0.75 -7.45 18.99
C GLY A 97 -0.07 -8.16 20.06
N MET A 98 -1.40 -8.06 20.00
CA MET A 98 -2.32 -8.80 20.86
C MET A 98 -2.05 -10.31 20.81
N ARG A 99 -1.73 -10.83 19.63
CA ARG A 99 -1.37 -12.25 19.45
C ARG A 99 -0.06 -12.61 20.17
N VAL A 100 0.97 -11.77 20.06
CA VAL A 100 2.25 -12.00 20.77
C VAL A 100 2.02 -12.00 22.28
N VAL A 101 1.24 -11.04 22.80
CA VAL A 101 0.90 -10.97 24.23
C VAL A 101 0.14 -12.21 24.69
N ALA A 102 -0.85 -12.67 23.92
CA ALA A 102 -1.62 -13.88 24.24
C ALA A 102 -0.74 -15.15 24.29
N ILE A 103 0.28 -15.24 23.44
CA ILE A 103 1.22 -16.38 23.48
C ILE A 103 2.14 -16.27 24.71
N LEU A 104 2.64 -15.08 25.04
CA LEU A 104 3.55 -14.85 26.17
C LEU A 104 2.88 -15.03 27.54
N LEU A 105 1.58 -14.76 27.66
CA LEU A 105 0.81 -14.97 28.90
C LEU A 105 0.48 -16.46 29.17
N GLY A 106 1.04 -17.40 28.40
CA GLY A 106 0.78 -18.83 28.58
C GLY A 106 -0.51 -19.32 27.94
N GLY A 107 -1.15 -18.53 27.06
CA GLY A 107 -2.32 -18.96 26.29
C GLY A 107 -2.04 -20.10 25.31
N ALA A 108 -0.79 -20.55 25.19
CA ALA A 108 -0.42 -21.70 24.40
C ALA A 108 -0.58 -23.04 25.15
N THR A 109 -0.66 -23.05 26.49
CA THR A 109 -0.97 -24.26 27.27
C THR A 109 -2.47 -24.52 27.42
N GLU A 110 -3.34 -23.53 27.20
CA GLU A 110 -4.81 -23.72 27.12
C GLU A 110 -5.30 -24.08 25.70
N MET A 111 -4.39 -24.25 24.73
CA MET A 111 -4.72 -24.83 23.42
C MET A 111 -4.93 -26.35 23.46
N GLN A 112 -4.89 -26.95 24.65
CA GLN A 112 -5.13 -28.38 24.87
C GLN A 112 -6.48 -28.56 25.59
N TYR A 113 -7.50 -28.93 24.80
CA TYR A 113 -8.81 -29.43 25.22
C TYR A 113 -9.79 -28.44 25.87
N ASN A 114 -10.94 -28.30 25.19
CA ASN A 114 -12.19 -27.65 25.57
C ASN A 114 -12.32 -26.13 25.33
N VAL A 115 -13.36 -25.83 24.53
CA VAL A 115 -13.93 -24.52 24.19
C VAL A 115 -13.23 -23.72 23.06
N SER A 116 -13.43 -24.25 21.85
CA SER A 116 -13.76 -23.50 20.63
C SER A 116 -12.64 -22.73 19.91
N ASN A 117 -12.56 -22.99 18.61
CA ASN A 117 -11.76 -22.36 17.55
C ASN A 117 -11.82 -20.82 17.47
N LEU A 118 -12.37 -20.11 18.45
CA LEU A 118 -12.66 -18.68 18.38
C LEU A 118 -11.39 -17.84 18.35
N THR A 119 -10.45 -18.06 19.27
CA THR A 119 -9.18 -17.31 19.32
C THR A 119 -8.35 -17.54 18.05
N GLN A 120 -8.39 -18.77 17.52
CA GLN A 120 -7.74 -19.13 16.26
C GLN A 120 -8.43 -18.49 15.04
N THR A 121 -9.77 -18.54 14.99
CA THR A 121 -10.57 -17.95 13.91
C THR A 121 -10.42 -16.44 13.87
N ILE A 122 -10.36 -15.79 15.03
CA ILE A 122 -10.07 -14.36 15.17
C ILE A 122 -8.66 -14.07 14.64
N SER A 123 -7.66 -14.85 15.02
CA SER A 123 -6.28 -14.64 14.55
C SER A 123 -6.13 -14.80 13.04
N VAL A 124 -6.78 -15.79 12.44
CA VAL A 124 -6.73 -16.00 10.97
C VAL A 124 -7.52 -14.90 10.25
N SER A 125 -8.68 -14.52 10.77
CA SER A 125 -9.51 -13.43 10.22
C SER A 125 -8.81 -12.08 10.24
N ILE A 126 -8.05 -11.78 11.31
CA ILE A 126 -7.22 -10.58 11.38
C ILE A 126 -6.15 -10.62 10.28
N GLY A 127 -5.49 -11.77 10.08
CA GLY A 127 -4.50 -11.94 9.02
C GLY A 127 -5.09 -11.75 7.62
N THR A 128 -6.22 -12.38 7.32
CA THR A 128 -6.87 -12.24 5.99
C THR A 128 -7.36 -10.81 5.75
N ALA A 129 -7.94 -10.16 6.76
CA ALA A 129 -8.34 -8.75 6.70
C ALA A 129 -7.14 -7.82 6.45
N THR A 130 -6.00 -8.11 7.08
CA THR A 130 -4.74 -7.40 6.87
C THR A 130 -4.31 -7.44 5.40
N VAL A 131 -4.31 -8.62 4.78
CA VAL A 131 -3.96 -8.78 3.37
C VAL A 131 -4.96 -8.08 2.44
N MET A 132 -6.26 -8.16 2.73
CA MET A 132 -7.29 -7.44 1.97
C MET A 132 -7.08 -5.92 2.03
N MET A 133 -6.84 -5.36 3.22
CA MET A 133 -6.57 -3.92 3.39
C MET A 133 -5.33 -3.48 2.61
N TYR A 134 -4.25 -4.24 2.68
CA TYR A 134 -3.05 -3.92 1.92
C TYR A 134 -3.26 -4.01 0.41
N SER A 135 -4.02 -5.01 -0.06
CA SER A 135 -4.39 -5.12 -1.48
C SER A 135 -5.21 -3.91 -1.95
N LEU A 136 -6.21 -3.49 -1.17
CA LEU A 136 -7.02 -2.31 -1.48
C LEU A 136 -6.19 -1.02 -1.46
N GLY A 137 -5.28 -0.87 -0.48
CA GLY A 137 -4.37 0.26 -0.40
C GLY A 137 -3.46 0.38 -1.63
N LEU A 138 -2.97 -0.74 -2.17
CA LEU A 138 -2.22 -0.75 -3.42
C LEU A 138 -3.05 -0.35 -4.63
N VAL A 139 -4.28 -0.86 -4.74
CA VAL A 139 -5.18 -0.53 -5.84
C VAL A 139 -5.49 0.96 -5.85
N LEU A 140 -5.77 1.53 -4.67
CA LEU A 140 -5.98 2.98 -4.52
C LEU A 140 -4.73 3.77 -4.89
N LEU A 141 -3.54 3.34 -4.46
CA LEU A 141 -2.29 4.00 -4.84
C LEU A 141 -2.09 3.99 -6.36
N SER A 142 -2.38 2.86 -7.01
CA SER A 142 -2.33 2.74 -8.47
C SER A 142 -3.37 3.65 -9.14
N LYS A 143 -4.57 3.74 -8.57
CA LYS A 143 -5.65 4.59 -9.06
C LYS A 143 -5.28 6.07 -8.96
N GLU A 144 -4.85 6.54 -7.79
CA GLU A 144 -4.43 7.93 -7.56
C GLU A 144 -3.31 8.33 -8.51
N ARG A 145 -2.34 7.43 -8.74
CA ARG A 145 -1.26 7.69 -9.69
C ARG A 145 -1.73 7.73 -11.14
N SER A 146 -2.68 6.86 -11.51
CA SER A 146 -3.29 6.89 -12.84
C SER A 146 -4.10 8.15 -13.06
N GLU A 147 -4.87 8.59 -12.05
CA GLU A 147 -5.62 9.84 -12.08
C GLU A 147 -4.67 11.05 -12.20
N SER A 148 -3.59 11.08 -11.42
CA SER A 148 -2.57 12.15 -11.51
C SER A 148 -1.91 12.20 -12.90
N LYS A 149 -1.55 11.05 -13.47
CA LYS A 149 -1.03 10.96 -14.85
C LYS A 149 -2.07 11.38 -15.88
N LEU A 150 -3.31 10.96 -15.71
CA LEU A 150 -4.41 11.32 -16.60
C LEU A 150 -4.67 12.83 -16.54
N GLN A 151 -4.65 13.43 -15.35
CA GLN A 151 -4.73 14.88 -15.17
C GLN A 151 -3.57 15.58 -15.88
N HIS A 152 -2.32 15.11 -15.68
CA HIS A 152 -1.15 15.67 -16.37
C HIS A 152 -1.25 15.58 -17.90
N MET A 153 -1.68 14.43 -18.42
CA MET A 153 -1.93 14.25 -19.86
C MET A 153 -3.12 15.09 -20.33
N ALA A 154 -4.14 15.27 -19.50
CA ALA A 154 -5.31 16.09 -19.78
C ALA A 154 -5.04 17.60 -19.68
N HIS A 155 -3.80 18.05 -19.50
CA HIS A 155 -3.43 19.46 -19.71
C HIS A 155 -2.74 19.71 -21.04
N ARG A 156 -2.32 18.66 -21.77
CA ARG A 156 -1.64 18.79 -23.05
C ARG A 156 -2.34 18.03 -24.15
N ASP A 157 -2.44 18.65 -25.31
CA ASP A 157 -2.89 17.99 -26.52
C ASP A 157 -1.84 16.96 -26.95
N VAL A 158 -2.26 15.72 -27.20
CA VAL A 158 -1.35 14.59 -27.48
C VAL A 158 -0.70 14.73 -28.85
N LEU A 159 -1.38 15.38 -29.80
CA LEU A 159 -0.91 15.52 -31.17
C LEU A 159 0.15 16.62 -31.33
N THR A 160 0.01 17.71 -30.56
CA THR A 160 0.86 18.90 -30.68
C THR A 160 1.77 19.15 -29.48
N GLY A 161 1.52 18.51 -28.34
CA GLY A 161 2.23 18.77 -27.07
C GLY A 161 1.92 20.15 -26.46
N MET A 162 1.08 20.96 -27.11
CA MET A 162 0.63 22.25 -26.61
C MET A 162 -0.36 22.07 -25.47
N LEU A 163 -0.66 23.15 -24.74
CA LEU A 163 -1.74 23.12 -23.75
C LEU A 163 -3.06 22.79 -24.46
N ASN A 164 -3.86 21.91 -23.87
CA ASN A 164 -5.18 21.67 -24.43
C ASN A 164 -6.14 22.80 -24.08
N ARG A 165 -7.32 22.80 -24.71
CA ARG A 165 -8.34 23.83 -24.52
C ARG A 165 -8.67 24.11 -23.05
N ARG A 166 -8.72 23.06 -22.21
CA ARG A 166 -9.08 23.20 -20.80
C ARG A 166 -8.00 23.92 -20.00
N ALA A 167 -6.73 23.53 -20.21
CA ALA A 167 -5.59 24.17 -19.57
C ALA A 167 -5.40 25.62 -20.03
N ILE A 168 -5.68 25.92 -21.31
CA ILE A 168 -5.68 27.29 -21.83
C ILE A 168 -6.73 28.14 -21.11
N LEU A 169 -7.96 27.62 -20.93
CA LEU A 169 -9.04 28.36 -20.26
C LEU A 169 -8.77 28.59 -18.78
N GLU A 170 -8.27 27.59 -18.05
CA GLU A 170 -7.88 27.74 -16.63
C GLU A 170 -6.78 28.81 -16.47
N ARG A 171 -5.75 28.77 -17.32
CA ARG A 171 -4.68 29.77 -17.27
C ARG A 171 -5.15 31.16 -17.72
N PHE A 172 -6.10 31.21 -18.65
CA PHE A 172 -6.72 32.45 -19.08
C PHE A 172 -7.54 33.10 -17.95
N SER A 173 -8.29 32.32 -17.15
CA SER A 173 -9.00 32.87 -15.99
C SER A 173 -8.03 33.45 -14.95
N ASP A 174 -6.93 32.75 -14.68
CA ASP A 174 -5.91 33.23 -13.72
C ASP A 174 -5.28 34.53 -14.21
N GLU A 175 -4.88 34.61 -15.48
CA GLU A 175 -4.28 35.82 -16.07
C GLU A 175 -5.27 36.98 -16.19
N LEU A 176 -6.56 36.69 -16.43
CA LEU A 176 -7.61 37.71 -16.46
C LEU A 176 -7.77 38.37 -15.08
N GLU A 177 -7.76 37.57 -14.00
CA GLU A 177 -7.82 38.08 -12.64
C GLU A 177 -6.56 38.88 -12.28
N HIS A 178 -5.38 38.38 -12.63
CA HIS A 178 -4.11 39.10 -12.45
C HIS A 178 -4.09 40.43 -13.19
N ALA A 179 -4.52 40.46 -14.46
CA ALA A 179 -4.59 41.68 -15.25
C ALA A 179 -5.59 42.69 -14.66
N HIS A 180 -6.73 42.19 -14.15
CA HIS A 180 -7.72 43.02 -13.48
C HIS A 180 -7.16 43.68 -12.20
N LEU A 181 -6.47 42.90 -11.36
CA LEU A 181 -5.85 43.39 -10.12
C LEU A 181 -4.68 44.34 -10.40
N ALA A 182 -3.83 44.02 -11.38
CA ALA A 182 -2.68 44.82 -11.76
C ALA A 182 -3.04 46.02 -12.65
N ARG A 183 -4.31 46.15 -13.06
CA ARG A 183 -4.80 47.12 -14.06
C ARG A 183 -3.96 47.15 -15.35
N THR A 184 -3.53 45.97 -15.80
CA THR A 184 -2.79 45.81 -17.05
C THR A 184 -3.72 45.34 -18.17
N SER A 185 -3.35 45.58 -19.42
CA SER A 185 -4.10 45.07 -20.57
C SER A 185 -3.68 43.63 -20.88
N LEU A 186 -4.68 42.76 -21.08
CA LEU A 186 -4.49 41.38 -21.53
C LEU A 186 -4.91 41.26 -23.00
N ALA A 187 -4.07 40.63 -23.83
CA ALA A 187 -4.38 40.35 -25.23
C ALA A 187 -4.49 38.84 -25.48
N VAL A 188 -5.42 38.43 -26.33
CA VAL A 188 -5.63 37.03 -26.72
C VAL A 188 -5.62 36.94 -28.25
N ALA A 189 -4.85 36.00 -28.78
CA ALA A 189 -4.85 35.67 -30.20
C ALA A 189 -5.39 34.25 -30.41
N LEU A 190 -6.33 34.10 -31.33
CA LEU A 190 -6.85 32.82 -31.77
C LEU A 190 -6.39 32.61 -33.22
N ILE A 191 -5.77 31.47 -33.49
CA ILE A 191 -5.26 31.12 -34.82
C ILE A 191 -6.02 29.89 -35.28
N ASP A 192 -6.68 30.00 -36.43
CA ASP A 192 -7.32 28.88 -37.12
C ASP A 192 -6.50 28.54 -38.37
N ILE A 193 -6.42 27.25 -38.72
CA ILE A 193 -5.69 26.78 -39.90
C ILE A 193 -6.72 26.46 -40.97
N ASP A 194 -6.79 27.29 -42.00
CA ASP A 194 -7.65 27.04 -43.15
C ASP A 194 -7.15 25.81 -43.94
N HIS A 195 -8.08 24.91 -44.31
CA HIS A 195 -7.83 23.68 -45.09
C HIS A 195 -7.08 22.56 -44.34
N PHE A 196 -7.62 22.16 -43.18
CA PHE A 196 -7.16 20.98 -42.43
C PHE A 196 -7.56 19.63 -43.07
#